data_AF-A0A151QCB2-F1
#
_entry.id   AF-A0A151QCB2-F1
#
_cell.length_a   1.000
_cell.length_b   1.000
_cell.length_c   1.000
_cell.angle_alpha   90.00
_cell.angle_beta   90.00
_cell.angle_gamma   90.00
#
_symmetry.space_group_name_H-M   'P 1'
#
loop_
_entity.id
_entity.type
_entity.pdbx_description
1 polymer ?
#
loop_
_entity_poly.entity_id
_entity_poly.type
_entity_poly.pdbx_seq_one_letter_code
_entity_poly.pdbx_strand_id
1 'polypeptide(L)'
;MSPILNETLTRLGYQFRLVRPSEVEIPLFLEAWDHGWSARKAKSSVRDAIALIRQAWEEYACPGYPCPQSENLLIRRSSPHQFYLDGSSEKAGYGTSRRGISNLQEVSDFLTTNNVPHSIYEPGAHCLGCQIQTFGASRRILGFRGAEWANLIWSTSEVRVRMLDANPPAKLIGTLMTRLGIKHEFAIVDSCFCPENREEALRFFSEE
;
A
#
# COMPACT_ATOMS: atom_id res chain seq x y z
N MET A 1 6.85 -18.53 12.97
CA MET A 1 5.64 -17.84 12.47
C MET A 1 5.44 -16.58 13.31
N SER A 2 5.08 -15.43 12.73
CA SER A 2 4.94 -14.20 13.53
C SER A 2 3.67 -14.27 14.41
N PRO A 3 3.67 -13.66 15.61
CA PRO A 3 2.49 -13.62 16.48
C PRO A 3 1.25 -13.03 15.80
N ILE A 4 1.46 -12.06 14.91
CA ILE A 4 0.41 -11.40 14.11
C ILE A 4 -0.29 -12.40 13.18
N LEU A 5 0.46 -13.32 12.56
CA LEU A 5 -0.13 -14.32 11.67
C LEU A 5 -0.97 -15.34 12.43
N ASN A 6 -0.53 -15.77 13.62
CA ASN A 6 -1.30 -16.69 14.47
C ASN A 6 -2.62 -16.07 14.92
N GLU A 7 -2.58 -14.81 15.37
CA GLU A 7 -3.79 -14.08 15.78
C GLU A 7 -4.75 -13.90 14.60
N THR A 8 -4.21 -13.59 13.42
CA THR A 8 -4.99 -13.47 12.18
C THR A 8 -5.69 -14.77 11.82
N LEU A 9 -4.96 -15.89 11.80
CA LEU A 9 -5.52 -17.20 11.45
C LEU A 9 -6.57 -17.66 12.47
N THR A 10 -6.37 -17.34 13.74
CA THR A 10 -7.32 -17.66 14.83
C THR A 10 -8.63 -16.89 14.66
N ARG A 11 -8.54 -15.58 14.39
CA ARG A 11 -9.71 -14.72 14.18
C ARG A 11 -10.49 -15.08 12.92
N LEU A 12 -9.82 -15.60 11.91
CA LEU A 12 -10.44 -16.09 10.67
C LEU A 12 -11.08 -17.48 10.82
N GLY A 13 -11.05 -18.09 12.01
CA GLY A 13 -11.67 -19.38 12.28
C GLY A 13 -10.94 -20.58 11.67
N TYR A 14 -9.71 -20.39 11.20
CA TYR A 14 -8.91 -21.50 10.69
C TYR A 14 -8.44 -22.39 11.84
N GLN A 15 -8.57 -23.69 11.67
CA GLN A 15 -7.94 -24.65 12.55
C GLN A 15 -6.49 -24.87 12.11
N PHE A 16 -5.55 -24.43 12.94
CA PHE A 16 -4.13 -24.64 12.71
C PHE A 16 -3.44 -25.06 14.01
N ARG A 17 -2.32 -25.78 13.87
CA ARG A 17 -1.46 -26.17 14.98
C ARG A 17 -0.04 -25.69 14.70
N LEU A 18 0.56 -25.02 15.68
CA LEU A 18 1.99 -24.74 15.65
C LEU A 18 2.74 -26.04 15.95
N VAL A 19 3.55 -26.47 14.98
CA VAL A 19 4.41 -27.65 15.11
C VAL A 19 5.85 -27.22 15.22
N ARG A 20 6.63 -27.94 16.06
CA ARG A 20 8.08 -27.75 16.11
C ARG A 20 8.68 -28.21 14.78
N PRO A 21 9.76 -27.58 14.28
CA PRO A 21 10.39 -27.99 13.01
C PRO A 21 10.76 -29.48 12.96
N SER A 22 11.16 -30.06 14.09
CA SER A 22 11.49 -31.49 14.22
C SER A 22 10.28 -32.44 14.11
N GLU A 23 9.06 -31.93 14.28
CA GLU A 23 7.81 -32.69 14.14
C GLU A 23 7.31 -32.70 12.69
N VAL A 24 8.05 -32.07 11.77
CA VAL A 24 7.70 -31.98 10.35
C VAL A 24 8.55 -32.97 9.57
N GLU A 25 8.05 -34.21 9.40
CA GLU A 25 8.78 -35.29 8.71
C GLU A 25 9.00 -35.00 7.21
N ILE A 26 8.03 -34.31 6.59
CA ILE A 26 8.09 -33.86 5.20
C ILE A 26 7.56 -32.43 5.17
N PRO A 27 8.43 -31.41 5.31
CA PRO A 27 7.99 -30.04 5.20
C PRO A 27 7.47 -29.80 3.79
N LEU A 28 6.16 -29.62 3.67
CA LEU A 28 5.54 -28.96 2.53
C LEU A 28 5.94 -27.49 2.62
N PHE A 29 7.15 -27.20 2.15
CA PHE A 29 7.52 -25.86 1.79
C PHE A 29 6.57 -25.48 0.65
N LEU A 30 5.69 -24.51 0.90
CA LEU A 30 5.02 -23.81 -0.17
C LEU A 30 6.12 -23.06 -0.93
N GLU A 31 6.73 -23.73 -1.90
CA GLU A 31 7.57 -23.09 -2.87
C GLU A 31 6.74 -22.04 -3.61
N ALA A 32 7.42 -20.96 -3.95
CA ALA A 32 6.79 -19.70 -4.27
C ALA A 32 5.72 -19.83 -5.38
N TRP A 33 4.44 -19.74 -5.01
CA TRP A 33 3.36 -19.16 -5.82
C TRP A 33 2.99 -19.83 -7.16
N ASP A 34 3.66 -20.88 -7.63
CA ASP A 34 3.35 -21.59 -8.88
C ASP A 34 3.36 -23.11 -8.60
N HIS A 35 2.30 -23.89 -8.79
CA HIS A 35 1.93 -24.43 -10.10
C HIS A 35 0.48 -24.97 -10.17
N GLY A 36 -0.42 -24.54 -9.27
CA GLY A 36 -1.83 -24.98 -9.28
C GLY A 36 -2.85 -23.90 -9.65
N TRP A 37 -2.40 -22.66 -9.75
CA TRP A 37 -3.28 -21.50 -9.92
C TRP A 37 -3.51 -21.23 -11.40
N SER A 38 -4.44 -21.98 -12.00
CA SER A 38 -4.94 -21.57 -13.32
C SER A 38 -5.45 -20.13 -13.21
N ALA A 39 -4.94 -19.23 -14.06
CA ALA A 39 -5.26 -17.80 -14.06
C ALA A 39 -6.77 -17.48 -14.14
N ARG A 40 -7.61 -18.47 -14.47
CA ARG A 40 -9.08 -18.39 -14.40
C ARG A 40 -9.67 -18.54 -13.00
N LYS A 41 -9.08 -19.36 -12.12
CA LYS A 41 -9.55 -19.57 -10.73
C LYS A 41 -8.88 -18.62 -9.71
N ALA A 42 -7.69 -18.11 -10.03
CA ALA A 42 -6.95 -17.19 -9.16
C ALA A 42 -7.66 -15.84 -8.93
N LYS A 43 -8.45 -15.38 -9.92
CA LYS A 43 -9.16 -14.09 -9.82
C LYS A 43 -10.27 -14.11 -8.78
N SER A 44 -11.00 -15.21 -8.63
CA SER A 44 -12.00 -15.33 -7.56
C SER A 44 -11.29 -15.52 -6.23
N SER A 45 -10.36 -16.48 -6.09
CA SER A 45 -9.76 -16.78 -4.78
C SER A 45 -8.98 -15.62 -4.14
N VAL A 46 -8.29 -14.79 -4.93
CA VAL A 46 -7.60 -13.59 -4.39
C VAL A 46 -8.61 -12.53 -3.99
N ARG A 47 -9.62 -12.28 -4.83
CA ARG A 47 -10.68 -11.32 -4.51
C ARG A 47 -11.48 -11.77 -3.29
N ASP A 48 -11.74 -13.07 -3.16
CA ASP A 48 -12.46 -13.67 -2.06
C ASP A 48 -11.62 -13.59 -0.77
N ALA A 49 -10.31 -13.88 -0.82
CA ALA A 49 -9.41 -13.71 0.32
C ALA A 49 -9.29 -12.23 0.74
N ILE A 50 -9.17 -11.32 -0.23
CA ILE A 50 -9.19 -9.87 0.00
C ILE A 50 -10.52 -9.45 0.64
N ALA A 51 -11.66 -9.93 0.13
CA ALA A 51 -12.98 -9.61 0.66
C ALA A 51 -13.18 -10.14 2.09
N LEU A 52 -12.72 -11.36 2.38
CA LEU A 52 -12.75 -11.93 3.73
C LEU A 52 -11.88 -11.13 4.71
N ILE A 53 -10.67 -10.73 4.31
CA ILE A 53 -9.81 -9.88 5.12
C ILE A 53 -10.46 -8.52 5.36
N ARG A 54 -11.06 -7.91 4.33
CA ARG A 54 -11.79 -6.65 4.47
C ARG A 54 -12.93 -6.75 5.49
N GLN A 55 -13.79 -7.76 5.35
CA GLN A 55 -14.94 -7.97 6.23
C GLN A 55 -14.51 -8.12 7.70
N ALA A 56 -13.47 -8.92 7.97
CA ALA A 56 -12.98 -9.16 9.33
C ALA A 56 -12.30 -7.92 9.96
N TRP A 57 -11.82 -6.97 9.15
CA TRP A 57 -11.07 -5.80 9.62
C TRP A 57 -11.87 -4.49 9.65
N GLU A 58 -12.99 -4.41 8.92
CA GLU A 58 -13.92 -3.27 9.02
C GLU A 58 -14.52 -3.10 10.43
N GLU A 59 -14.49 -4.16 11.25
CA GLU A 59 -14.99 -4.16 12.63
C GLU A 59 -14.04 -3.49 13.66
N TYR A 60 -12.79 -3.19 13.29
CA TYR A 60 -11.79 -2.65 14.23
C TYR A 60 -11.36 -1.21 13.87
N ALA A 61 -11.80 -0.25 14.68
CA ALA A 61 -11.39 1.14 14.59
C ALA A 61 -9.89 1.31 14.88
N CYS A 62 -9.24 2.23 14.16
CA CYS A 62 -7.84 2.60 14.42
C CYS A 62 -7.73 3.35 15.76
N PRO A 63 -6.99 2.84 16.76
CA PRO A 63 -6.81 3.58 18.00
C PRO A 63 -6.02 4.87 17.74
N GLY A 64 -6.58 6.02 18.12
CA GLY A 64 -5.85 7.30 18.19
C GLY A 64 -5.60 8.06 16.88
N TYR A 65 -6.00 7.52 15.72
CA TYR A 65 -5.88 8.21 14.43
C TYR A 65 -7.20 8.19 13.66
N PRO A 66 -7.83 9.35 13.40
CA PRO A 66 -9.02 9.39 12.57
C PRO A 66 -8.65 8.95 11.15
N CYS A 67 -9.47 8.07 10.58
CA CYS A 67 -9.23 7.60 9.21
C CYS A 67 -9.61 8.73 8.22
N PRO A 68 -8.71 9.11 7.29
CA PRO A 68 -9.01 10.19 6.35
C PRO A 68 -10.24 9.86 5.52
N GLN A 69 -11.07 10.89 5.31
CA GLN A 69 -12.34 10.79 4.57
C GLN A 69 -12.24 11.35 3.14
N SER A 70 -11.06 11.81 2.72
CA SER A 70 -10.89 12.38 1.38
C SER A 70 -10.72 11.30 0.32
N GLU A 71 -11.38 11.49 -0.82
CA GLU A 71 -11.20 10.66 -2.02
C GLU A 71 -9.86 10.93 -2.75
N ASN A 72 -9.18 12.03 -2.40
CA ASN A 72 -7.90 12.44 -2.97
C ASN A 72 -6.78 12.27 -1.92
N LEU A 73 -5.82 11.41 -2.19
CA LEU A 73 -4.73 11.10 -1.25
C LEU A 73 -3.37 11.55 -1.75
N LEU A 74 -2.66 12.24 -0.86
CA LEU A 74 -1.23 12.46 -0.92
C LEU A 74 -0.53 11.43 -0.02
N ILE A 75 0.17 10.46 -0.59
CA ILE A 75 0.87 9.43 0.17
C ILE A 75 2.15 10.01 0.76
N ARG A 76 2.14 10.13 2.08
CA ARG A 76 3.32 10.28 2.91
C ARG A 76 3.90 8.91 3.19
N ARG A 77 5.20 8.79 3.04
CA ARG A 77 5.90 7.57 3.39
C ARG A 77 6.08 7.49 4.90
N SER A 78 5.93 6.27 5.42
CA SER A 78 6.24 5.97 6.81
C SER A 78 7.73 5.98 7.09
N SER A 79 8.06 6.39 8.31
CA SER A 79 9.39 6.17 8.87
C SER A 79 9.74 4.68 8.85
N PRO A 80 11.00 4.30 8.58
CA PRO A 80 11.43 2.92 8.72
C PRO A 80 11.14 2.42 10.13
N HIS A 81 10.54 1.24 10.26
CA HIS A 81 10.31 0.62 11.56
C HIS A 81 11.65 0.33 12.26
N GLN A 82 11.72 0.51 13.59
CA GLN A 82 12.96 0.37 14.37
C GLN A 82 13.68 -0.96 14.13
N PHE A 83 12.92 -2.05 13.95
CA PHE A 83 13.45 -3.36 13.55
C PHE A 83 14.40 -3.32 12.34
N TYR A 84 14.14 -2.46 11.34
CA TYR A 84 15.00 -2.32 10.15
C TYR A 84 16.16 -1.34 10.36
N LEU A 85 16.12 -0.55 11.44
CA LEU A 85 17.21 0.35 11.83
C LEU A 85 18.23 -0.36 12.71
N ASP A 86 17.77 -1.20 13.63
CA ASP A 86 18.59 -1.87 14.65
C ASP A 86 18.82 -3.37 14.37
N GLY A 87 18.12 -3.95 13.39
CA GLY A 87 18.14 -5.39 13.15
C GLY A 87 19.35 -5.88 12.36
N SER A 88 19.71 -7.13 12.60
CA SER A 88 20.64 -7.96 11.81
C SER A 88 20.10 -8.30 10.41
N SER A 89 19.50 -7.32 9.73
CA SER A 89 19.07 -7.43 8.34
C SER A 89 20.25 -7.91 7.49
N GLU A 90 20.07 -8.99 6.73
CA GLU A 90 21.09 -9.52 5.81
C GLU A 90 21.62 -8.46 4.83
N LYS A 91 20.87 -7.37 4.62
CA LYS A 91 21.33 -6.15 3.96
C LYS A 91 21.19 -4.95 4.88
N ALA A 92 22.30 -4.55 5.51
CA ALA A 92 22.43 -3.24 6.11
C ALA A 92 22.09 -2.17 5.05
N GLY A 93 21.16 -1.28 5.37
CA GLY A 93 20.68 -0.25 4.43
C GLY A 93 19.48 -0.65 3.56
N TYR A 94 18.82 -1.79 3.77
CA TYR A 94 17.51 -2.04 3.16
C TYR A 94 16.50 -0.99 3.65
N GLY A 95 16.33 0.06 2.86
CA GLY A 95 15.51 1.22 3.23
C GLY A 95 16.18 2.58 3.10
N THR A 96 17.50 2.64 2.91
CA THR A 96 18.25 3.91 2.84
C THR A 96 18.09 4.65 1.51
N SER A 97 17.76 3.95 0.42
CA SER A 97 17.46 4.56 -0.89
C SER A 97 16.01 5.04 -1.03
N ARG A 98 15.19 4.85 0.01
CA ARG A 98 13.78 5.17 -0.04
C ARG A 98 13.69 6.72 -0.18
N ARG A 99 13.03 7.23 -1.23
CA ARG A 99 12.71 8.68 -1.43
C ARG A 99 11.22 9.04 -1.15
N GLY A 100 10.96 10.20 -0.54
CA GLY A 100 9.62 10.73 -0.26
C GLY A 100 9.47 12.17 -0.75
N ILE A 101 8.25 12.73 -0.70
CA ILE A 101 8.00 14.13 -1.08
C ILE A 101 8.52 15.01 0.06
N SER A 102 9.68 15.65 -0.11
CA SER A 102 10.31 16.44 0.95
C SER A 102 9.52 17.71 1.31
N ASN A 103 8.78 18.27 0.36
CA ASN A 103 7.93 19.45 0.51
C ASN A 103 6.43 19.10 0.49
N LEU A 104 6.06 17.93 1.00
CA LEU A 104 4.67 17.43 0.96
C LEU A 104 3.67 18.41 1.58
N GLN A 105 4.08 19.11 2.64
CA GLN A 105 3.26 20.13 3.27
C GLN A 105 3.02 21.32 2.35
N GLU A 106 4.05 21.82 1.66
CA GLU A 106 3.90 22.92 0.70
C GLU A 106 2.96 22.55 -0.46
N VAL A 107 3.00 21.29 -0.92
CA VAL A 107 2.07 20.78 -1.94
C VAL A 107 0.64 20.78 -1.39
N SER A 108 0.45 20.33 -0.16
CA SER A 108 -0.85 20.30 0.51
C SER A 108 -1.43 21.71 0.72
N ASP A 109 -0.60 22.66 1.16
CA ASP A 109 -1.00 24.05 1.36
C ASP A 109 -1.39 24.71 0.01
N PHE A 110 -0.64 24.39 -1.05
CA PHE A 110 -0.94 24.86 -2.41
C PHE A 110 -2.28 24.30 -2.92
N LEU A 111 -2.54 23.00 -2.76
CA LEU A 111 -3.82 22.40 -3.13
C LEU A 111 -4.99 22.96 -2.31
N THR A 112 -4.78 23.21 -1.02
CA THR A 112 -5.78 23.83 -0.13
C THR A 112 -6.13 25.23 -0.61
N THR A 113 -5.12 26.04 -0.96
CA THR A 113 -5.30 27.40 -1.50
C THR A 113 -6.09 27.40 -2.81
N ASN A 114 -5.98 26.33 -3.60
CA ASN A 114 -6.73 26.14 -4.84
C ASN A 114 -8.06 25.39 -4.65
N ASN A 115 -8.56 25.25 -3.42
CA ASN A 115 -9.82 24.57 -3.09
C ASN A 115 -9.90 23.11 -3.56
N VAL A 116 -8.76 22.42 -3.65
CA VAL A 116 -8.72 21.00 -3.98
C VAL A 116 -8.82 20.18 -2.69
N PRO A 117 -9.92 19.44 -2.46
CA PRO A 117 -10.02 18.58 -1.29
C PRO A 117 -8.98 17.46 -1.40
N HIS A 118 -8.21 17.22 -0.35
CA HIS A 118 -7.22 16.14 -0.29
C HIS A 118 -6.88 15.77 1.16
N SER A 119 -6.15 14.68 1.36
CA SER A 119 -5.59 14.29 2.66
C SER A 119 -4.17 13.75 2.52
N ILE A 120 -3.28 14.15 3.43
CA ILE A 120 -1.96 13.52 3.55
C ILE A 120 -2.12 12.23 4.37
N TYR A 121 -1.81 11.09 3.76
CA TYR A 121 -1.96 9.79 4.40
C TYR A 121 -0.62 9.06 4.55
N GLU A 122 -0.34 8.57 5.76
CA GLU A 122 0.86 7.77 6.06
C GLU A 122 0.45 6.34 6.43
N PRO A 123 0.42 5.37 5.50
CA PRO A 123 -0.18 4.06 5.76
C PRO A 123 0.36 3.34 7.00
N GLY A 124 1.67 3.40 7.26
CA GLY A 124 2.28 2.73 8.42
C GLY A 124 1.91 3.33 9.79
N ALA A 125 1.28 4.51 9.83
CA ALA A 125 0.74 5.09 11.06
C ALA A 125 -0.70 4.62 11.37
N HIS A 126 -1.34 3.92 10.42
CA HIS A 126 -2.73 3.52 10.53
C HIS A 126 -2.90 2.00 10.57
N CYS A 127 -3.92 1.52 11.27
CA CYS A 127 -4.30 0.11 11.25
C CYS A 127 -4.74 -0.34 9.84
N LEU A 128 -4.68 -1.64 9.57
CA LEU A 128 -5.06 -2.20 8.27
C LEU A 128 -6.51 -1.86 7.89
N GLY A 129 -7.45 -1.87 8.85
CA GLY A 129 -8.85 -1.49 8.59
C GLY A 129 -8.97 -0.06 8.06
N CYS A 130 -8.23 0.88 8.63
CA CYS A 130 -8.19 2.24 8.08
C CYS A 130 -7.50 2.30 6.71
N GLN A 131 -6.40 1.56 6.50
CA GLN A 131 -5.76 1.49 5.17
C GLN A 131 -6.73 0.97 4.11
N ILE A 132 -7.52 -0.06 4.42
CA ILE A 132 -8.56 -0.61 3.56
C ILE A 132 -9.62 0.44 3.24
N GLN A 133 -10.16 1.11 4.26
CA GLN A 133 -11.20 2.13 4.10
C GLN A 133 -10.70 3.31 3.27
N THR A 134 -9.54 3.86 3.62
CA THR A 134 -8.91 4.98 2.94
C THR A 134 -8.62 4.66 1.47
N PHE A 135 -7.96 3.53 1.18
CA PHE A 135 -7.65 3.16 -0.21
C PHE A 135 -8.88 2.69 -1.00
N GLY A 136 -9.90 2.15 -0.32
CA GLY A 136 -11.17 1.73 -0.93
C GLY A 136 -12.07 2.89 -1.33
N ALA A 137 -12.04 3.99 -0.58
CA ALA A 137 -12.78 5.22 -0.89
C ALA A 137 -12.01 6.19 -1.81
N SER A 138 -10.73 5.92 -2.07
CA SER A 138 -9.89 6.80 -2.88
C SER A 138 -10.27 6.75 -4.36
N ARG A 139 -10.38 7.94 -4.97
CA ARG A 139 -10.50 8.12 -6.42
C ARG A 139 -9.21 8.59 -7.07
N ARG A 140 -8.36 9.33 -6.34
CA ARG A 140 -7.08 9.82 -6.86
C ARG A 140 -6.00 9.67 -5.81
N ILE A 141 -4.88 9.07 -6.18
CA ILE A 141 -3.75 8.85 -5.26
C ILE A 141 -2.46 9.32 -5.91
N LEU A 142 -1.74 10.22 -5.22
CA LEU A 142 -0.44 10.73 -5.64
C LEU A 142 0.61 10.45 -4.57
N GLY A 143 1.81 10.02 -4.96
CA GLY A 143 2.90 9.82 -4.01
C GLY A 143 4.19 9.32 -4.64
N PHE A 144 5.26 9.22 -3.85
CA PHE A 144 6.49 8.56 -4.29
C PHE A 144 6.37 7.05 -4.24
N ARG A 145 7.08 6.37 -5.15
CA ARG A 145 7.21 4.91 -5.15
C ARG A 145 7.71 4.39 -3.80
N GLY A 146 7.07 3.32 -3.34
CA GLY A 146 7.35 2.67 -2.07
C GLY A 146 6.45 1.47 -1.81
N ALA A 147 6.59 0.87 -0.64
CA ALA A 147 5.78 -0.28 -0.21
C ALA A 147 4.32 0.11 0.09
N GLU A 148 4.07 1.40 0.32
CA GLU A 148 2.76 2.00 0.59
C GLU A 148 1.74 1.68 -0.50
N TRP A 149 2.20 1.55 -1.75
CA TRP A 149 1.37 1.23 -2.92
C TRP A 149 0.85 -0.20 -2.95
N ALA A 150 1.34 -1.10 -2.09
CA ALA A 150 0.74 -2.42 -1.90
C ALA A 150 -0.73 -2.32 -1.45
N ASN A 151 -1.12 -1.21 -0.81
CA ASN A 151 -2.50 -0.95 -0.42
C ASN A 151 -3.46 -0.72 -1.58
N LEU A 152 -2.98 -0.56 -2.83
CA LEU A 152 -3.84 -0.51 -4.01
C LEU A 152 -4.65 -1.79 -4.24
N ILE A 153 -4.26 -2.92 -3.63
CA ILE A 153 -5.09 -4.12 -3.62
C ILE A 153 -6.48 -3.87 -3.00
N TRP A 154 -6.60 -2.82 -2.18
CA TRP A 154 -7.83 -2.38 -1.56
C TRP A 154 -8.54 -1.28 -2.34
N SER A 155 -8.09 -0.89 -3.54
CA SER A 155 -8.76 0.14 -4.34
C SER A 155 -9.72 -0.46 -5.36
N THR A 156 -10.63 0.36 -5.88
CA THR A 156 -11.47 0.00 -7.04
C THR A 156 -10.69 0.23 -8.34
N SER A 157 -11.19 -0.27 -9.46
CA SER A 157 -10.61 0.02 -10.79
C SER A 157 -10.83 1.47 -11.25
N GLU A 158 -11.67 2.23 -10.55
CA GLU A 158 -11.98 3.63 -10.86
C GLU A 158 -10.91 4.59 -10.33
N VAL A 159 -10.08 4.14 -9.39
CA VAL A 159 -8.99 4.95 -8.87
C VAL A 159 -8.01 5.33 -9.97
N ARG A 160 -7.59 6.59 -9.98
CA ARG A 160 -6.47 7.09 -10.78
C ARG A 160 -5.26 7.23 -9.89
N VAL A 161 -4.10 6.79 -10.36
CA VAL A 161 -2.86 6.81 -9.60
C VAL A 161 -1.79 7.58 -10.37
N ARG A 162 -1.13 8.52 -9.71
CA ARG A 162 0.11 9.13 -10.20
C ARG A 162 1.25 8.80 -9.25
N MET A 163 2.19 8.01 -9.74
CA MET A 163 3.38 7.62 -8.97
C MET A 163 4.59 8.41 -9.43
N LEU A 164 5.25 9.03 -8.46
CA LEU A 164 6.53 9.68 -8.66
C LEU A 164 7.65 8.69 -8.39
N ASP A 165 8.58 8.58 -9.32
CA ASP A 165 9.69 7.66 -9.20
C ASP A 165 10.98 8.33 -9.61
N ALA A 166 12.04 8.10 -8.87
CA ALA A 166 13.36 8.60 -9.24
C ALA A 166 14.18 7.59 -10.05
N ASN A 167 13.69 6.36 -10.20
CA ASN A 167 14.33 5.31 -11.01
C ASN A 167 13.26 4.48 -11.73
N PRO A 168 13.47 3.96 -12.95
CA PRO A 168 12.44 3.27 -13.72
C PRO A 168 11.79 2.04 -13.01
N PRO A 169 10.59 1.60 -13.45
CA PRO A 169 9.59 0.98 -12.59
C PRO A 169 9.93 -0.43 -12.07
N ALA A 170 9.49 -0.73 -10.85
CA ALA A 170 9.35 -2.10 -10.35
C ALA A 170 8.23 -2.74 -11.16
N LYS A 171 8.60 -3.68 -12.03
CA LYS A 171 7.67 -4.45 -12.87
C LYS A 171 6.47 -4.98 -12.08
N LEU A 172 6.66 -5.34 -10.81
CA LEU A 172 5.63 -5.85 -9.90
C LEU A 172 4.47 -4.87 -9.66
N ILE A 173 4.73 -3.61 -9.35
CA ILE A 173 3.66 -2.64 -9.02
C ILE A 173 2.87 -2.29 -10.29
N GLY A 174 3.54 -2.03 -11.41
CA GLY A 174 2.87 -1.77 -12.69
C GLY A 174 2.00 -2.97 -13.13
N THR A 175 2.49 -4.20 -12.91
CA THR A 175 1.72 -5.42 -13.17
C THR A 175 0.48 -5.50 -12.29
N LEU A 176 0.59 -5.16 -11.00
CA LEU A 176 -0.55 -5.14 -10.08
C LEU A 176 -1.63 -4.17 -10.56
N MET A 177 -1.27 -2.91 -10.84
CA MET A 177 -2.22 -1.90 -11.31
C MET A 177 -2.91 -2.33 -12.61
N THR A 178 -2.13 -2.87 -13.55
CA THR A 178 -2.65 -3.40 -14.82
C THR A 178 -3.65 -4.54 -14.58
N ARG A 179 -3.34 -5.48 -13.67
CA ARG A 179 -4.24 -6.59 -13.33
C ARG A 179 -5.52 -6.15 -12.63
N LEU A 180 -5.45 -5.09 -11.83
CA LEU A 180 -6.60 -4.50 -11.14
C LEU A 180 -7.41 -3.55 -12.05
N GLY A 181 -6.92 -3.24 -13.25
CA GLY A 181 -7.58 -2.32 -14.18
C GLY A 181 -7.47 -0.85 -13.74
N ILE A 182 -6.49 -0.51 -12.91
CA ILE A 182 -6.28 0.82 -12.36
C ILE A 182 -5.59 1.71 -13.40
N LYS A 183 -6.17 2.89 -13.65
CA LYS A 183 -5.54 3.93 -14.49
C LYS A 183 -4.35 4.52 -13.75
N HIS A 184 -3.16 4.47 -14.36
CA HIS A 184 -1.95 4.90 -13.68
C HIS A 184 -0.96 5.62 -14.61
N GLU A 185 -0.18 6.51 -14.02
CA GLU A 185 0.90 7.25 -14.67
C GLU A 185 2.15 7.23 -13.79
N PHE A 186 3.31 7.05 -14.43
CA PHE A 186 4.62 7.17 -13.79
C PHE A 186 5.27 8.47 -14.26
N ALA A 187 5.57 9.35 -13.33
CA ALA A 187 6.40 10.53 -13.60
C ALA A 187 7.79 10.28 -13.03
N ILE A 188 8.80 10.39 -13.90
CA ILE A 188 10.20 10.34 -13.47
C ILE A 188 10.55 11.72 -12.93
N VAL A 189 10.93 11.77 -11.66
CA VAL A 189 11.34 13.01 -11.01
C VAL A 189 12.75 12.86 -10.45
N ASP A 190 13.62 13.82 -10.80
CA ASP A 190 14.85 14.01 -10.05
C ASP A 190 14.48 14.33 -8.60
N SER A 191 15.36 14.02 -7.64
CA SER A 191 15.08 13.91 -6.19
C SER A 191 14.42 15.12 -5.49
N CYS A 192 14.17 16.22 -6.20
CA CYS A 192 13.53 17.42 -5.70
C CYS A 192 12.15 17.58 -6.35
N PHE A 193 11.11 17.70 -5.54
CA PHE A 193 9.76 17.99 -6.02
C PHE A 193 9.66 19.49 -6.34
N CYS A 194 9.98 19.86 -7.58
CA CYS A 194 10.05 21.23 -8.09
C CYS A 194 8.66 21.91 -8.15
N PRO A 195 8.58 23.25 -8.33
CA PRO A 195 7.33 23.99 -8.49
C PRO A 195 6.40 23.42 -9.57
N GLU A 196 6.98 22.90 -10.65
CA GLU A 196 6.30 22.21 -11.75
C GLU A 196 5.40 21.06 -11.25
N ASN A 197 5.84 20.36 -10.21
CA ASN A 197 5.10 19.22 -9.66
C ASN A 197 3.90 19.65 -8.80
N ARG A 198 3.83 20.91 -8.32
CA ARG A 198 2.64 21.45 -7.63
C ARG A 198 1.50 21.69 -8.61
N GLU A 199 1.81 22.26 -9.77
CA GLU A 199 0.87 22.43 -10.88
C GLU A 199 0.40 21.08 -11.43
N GLU A 200 1.29 20.09 -11.48
CA GLU A 200 0.91 18.73 -11.85
C GLU A 200 0.01 18.05 -10.83
N ALA A 201 0.26 18.24 -9.53
CA ALA A 201 -0.63 17.74 -8.49
C ALA A 201 -2.02 18.39 -8.59
N LEU A 202 -2.06 19.71 -8.80
CA LEU A 202 -3.31 20.45 -9.04
C LEU A 202 -4.05 19.87 -10.24
N ARG A 203 -3.39 19.75 -11.39
CA ARG A 203 -3.98 19.16 -12.60
C ARG A 203 -4.52 17.75 -12.34
N PHE A 204 -3.72 16.89 -11.72
CA PHE A 204 -4.10 15.52 -11.44
C PHE A 204 -5.36 15.43 -10.57
N PHE A 205 -5.46 16.27 -9.52
CA PHE A 205 -6.61 16.24 -8.62
C PHE A 205 -7.84 17.01 -9.13
N SER A 206 -7.66 17.93 -10.07
CA SER A 206 -8.72 18.74 -10.67
C SER A 206 -9.33 18.15 -11.96
N GLU A 207 -8.69 17.18 -12.60
CA GLU A 207 -9.24 16.49 -13.78
C GLU A 207 -10.44 15.61 -13.41
N GLU A 208 -11.66 16.00 -13.80
CA GLU A 208 -12.89 15.19 -13.67
C GLU A 208 -12.77 13.79 -14.29
#